data_AF-A0A6P0T2I5-F1
#
_entry.id   AF-A0A6P0T2I5-F1
#
_cell.length_a   1.000
_cell.length_b   1.000
_cell.length_c   1.000
_cell.angle_alpha   90.00
_cell.angle_beta   90.00
_cell.angle_gamma   90.00
#
_symmetry.space_group_name_H-M   'P 1'
#
loop_
_entity.id
_entity.type
_entity.pdbx_description
1 polymer ?
#
loop_
_entity_poly.entity_id
_entity_poly.type
_entity_poly.pdbx_seq_one_letter_code
_entity_poly.pdbx_strand_id
1 'polypeptide(L)' 'QHELLNRVSELIDNGTLISTVTNNLGKISVETLKTAHSQQESGRAIGKNVLDGFN' A
#
# COMPACT_ATOMS: atom_id res chain seq x y z
N GLN A 1 -9.95 18.97 -9.83
CA GLN A 1 -9.66 17.93 -8.82
C GLN A 1 -8.74 16.90 -9.48
N HIS A 2 -7.82 16.23 -8.79
CA HIS A 2 -6.76 15.28 -9.30
C HIS A 2 -5.33 15.83 -9.47
N GLU A 3 -5.09 17.14 -9.44
CA GLU A 3 -3.74 17.70 -9.70
C GLU A 3 -2.64 17.17 -8.78
N LEU A 4 -2.94 17.00 -7.48
CA LEU A 4 -1.96 16.49 -6.53
C LEU A 4 -1.53 15.05 -6.86
N LEU A 5 -2.48 14.17 -7.20
CA LEU A 5 -2.17 12.77 -7.49
C LEU A 5 -1.42 12.63 -8.83
N ASN A 6 -1.74 13.48 -9.82
CA ASN A 6 -0.99 13.53 -11.08
C ASN A 6 0.47 13.95 -10.84
N ARG A 7 0.68 15.00 -10.04
CA ARG A 7 2.03 15.43 -9.65
C ARG A 7 2.79 14.35 -8.87
N VAL A 8 2.11 13.61 -7.98
CA VAL A 8 2.73 12.47 -7.29
C VAL A 8 3.15 11.39 -8.29
N SER A 9 2.33 11.09 -9.31
CA SER A 9 2.68 10.13 -10.37
C SER A 9 3.94 10.55 -11.12
N GLU A 10 4.00 11.80 -11.58
CA GLU A 10 5.19 12.34 -12.29
C GLU A 10 6.46 12.23 -11.44
N LEU A 11 6.34 12.48 -10.14
CA LEU A 11 7.46 12.37 -9.19
C LEU A 11 7.87 10.92 -8.92
N ILE A 12 6.96 9.95 -9.01
CA ILE A 12 7.29 8.52 -8.95
C ILE A 12 8.00 8.11 -10.24
N ASP A 13 7.47 8.50 -11.40
CA ASP A 13 8.00 8.14 -12.71
C ASP A 13 9.41 8.70 -12.94
N ASN A 14 9.69 9.89 -12.45
CA ASN A 14 11.02 10.51 -12.52
C ASN A 14 11.98 10.10 -11.37
N GLY A 15 11.53 9.23 -10.46
CA GLY A 15 12.34 8.68 -9.37
C GLY A 15 12.56 9.60 -8.17
N THR A 16 11.94 10.78 -8.11
CA THR A 16 12.01 11.68 -6.95
C THR A 16 11.30 11.09 -5.73
N LEU A 17 10.15 10.44 -5.95
CA LEU A 17 9.43 9.66 -4.95
C LEU A 17 9.61 8.18 -5.23
N ILE A 18 9.60 7.37 -4.17
CA ILE A 18 9.60 5.91 -4.28
C ILE A 18 8.40 5.33 -3.53
N SER A 19 7.98 4.14 -3.95
CA SER A 19 6.94 3.39 -3.25
C SER A 19 7.35 3.10 -1.81
N THR A 20 6.38 3.13 -0.90
CA THR A 20 6.56 2.74 0.50
C THR A 20 6.04 1.33 0.78
N VAL A 21 5.70 0.56 -0.27
CA VAL A 21 5.26 -0.83 -0.14
C VAL A 21 6.40 -1.66 0.42
N THR A 22 6.12 -2.32 1.54
CA THR A 22 7.08 -3.18 2.23
C THR A 22 6.63 -4.64 2.24
N ASN A 23 5.31 -4.89 2.28
CA ASN A 23 4.75 -6.25 2.23
C ASN A 23 3.57 -6.33 1.26
N ASN A 24 3.50 -7.41 0.48
CA ASN A 24 2.28 -7.82 -0.22
C ASN A 24 1.68 -9.04 0.50
N LEU A 25 0.45 -8.92 0.98
CA LEU A 25 -0.27 -9.98 1.70
C LEU A 25 -1.10 -10.89 0.77
N GLY A 26 -1.03 -10.67 -0.54
CA GLY A 26 -1.70 -11.46 -1.57
C GLY A 26 -3.10 -10.96 -1.91
N LYS A 27 -3.97 -11.88 -2.36
CA LYS A 27 -5.33 -11.57 -2.79
C LYS A 27 -6.18 -11.01 -1.65
N ILE A 28 -7.09 -10.10 -1.98
CA ILE A 28 -8.09 -9.61 -1.03
C ILE A 28 -9.01 -10.78 -0.67
N SER A 29 -9.03 -11.13 0.61
CA SER A 29 -9.89 -12.13 1.23
C SER A 29 -10.17 -11.72 2.68
N VAL A 30 -11.13 -12.35 3.35
CA VAL A 30 -11.39 -12.09 4.78
C VAL A 30 -10.15 -12.38 5.63
N GLU A 31 -9.40 -13.42 5.30
CA GLU A 31 -8.21 -13.83 6.04
C GLU A 31 -7.09 -12.79 5.89
N THR A 32 -6.78 -12.38 4.66
CA THR A 32 -5.72 -11.41 4.39
C THR A 32 -6.04 -10.02 4.93
N LEU A 33 -7.32 -9.61 4.90
CA LEU A 33 -7.77 -8.35 5.52
C LEU A 33 -7.61 -8.38 7.04
N LYS A 34 -7.99 -9.46 7.72
CA LYS A 34 -7.80 -9.60 9.18
C LYS A 34 -6.32 -9.51 9.57
N THR A 35 -5.45 -10.18 8.83
CA THR A 35 -3.99 -10.10 9.04
C THR A 35 -3.49 -8.67 8.83
N ALA A 36 -3.90 -7.99 7.75
CA ALA A 36 -3.52 -6.62 7.46
C ALA A 36 -3.94 -5.65 8.58
N HIS A 37 -5.17 -5.79 9.09
CA HIS A 37 -5.71 -4.99 10.18
C HIS A 37 -4.93 -5.21 11.48
N SER A 38 -4.71 -6.46 11.90
CA SER A 38 -3.95 -6.76 13.11
C SER A 38 -2.53 -6.18 13.07
N GLN A 39 -1.87 -6.25 11.92
CA GLN A 39 -0.54 -5.65 11.74
C GLN A 39 -0.58 -4.12 11.84
N GLN A 40 -1.58 -3.46 11.25
CA GLN A 40 -1.73 -2.00 11.34
C GLN A 40 -2.03 -1.55 12.77
N GLU A 41 -2.97 -2.20 13.44
CA GLU A 41 -3.40 -1.89 14.81
C GLU A 41 -2.28 -2.08 15.83
N SER A 42 -1.30 -2.95 15.53
CA SER A 42 -0.12 -3.11 16.38
C SER A 42 0.79 -1.87 16.43
N GLY A 43 0.66 -0.95 15.46
CA GLY A 43 1.52 0.23 15.34
C GLY A 43 2.98 -0.07 14.97
N ARG A 44 3.31 -1.34 14.66
CA ARG A 44 4.68 -1.79 14.33
C ARG A 44 4.96 -1.87 12.83
N ALA A 45 3.95 -1.63 11.99
CA ALA A 45 4.11 -1.67 10.55
C ALA A 45 5.04 -0.54 10.08
N ILE A 46 6.11 -0.89 9.37
CA ILE A 46 7.00 0.06 8.68
C ILE A 46 6.64 0.02 7.19
N GLY A 47 6.37 1.18 6.60
CA GLY A 47 5.92 1.30 5.20
C GLY A 47 4.44 0.98 5.03
N LYS A 48 4.09 0.28 3.96
CA LYS A 48 2.72 -0.07 3.58
C LYS A 48 2.57 -1.55 3.24
N ASN A 49 1.61 -2.20 3.89
CA ASN A 49 1.08 -3.49 3.48
C ASN A 49 0.08 -3.28 2.34
N VAL A 50 0.21 -4.06 1.26
CA VAL A 50 -0.73 -4.05 0.13
C VAL A 50 -1.39 -5.40 -0.04
N LEU A 51 -2.58 -5.38 -0.65
CA LEU A 51 -3.31 -6.55 -1.11
C LEU A 51 -3.71 -6.29 -2.57
N ASP A 52 -3.62 -7.30 -3.43
CA ASP A 52 -3.86 -7.14 -4.88
C ASP A 52 -4.92 -8.10 -5.40
N GLY A 53 -5.92 -7.60 -6.15
CA GLY A 53 -6.97 -8.43 -6.74
C GLY A 53 -7.91 -9.12 -5.72
N PHE A 54 -8.88 -9.90 -6.21
CA PHE A 54 -9.89 -10.57 -5.39
C PHE A 54 -9.86 -12.08 -5.62
N ASN A 55 -10.17 -12.85 -4.57
CA ASN A 55 -10.50 -14.28 -4.62
C ASN A 55 -11.95 -14.49 -4.18
#